data_AF-A0A382FW46-F1
#
_entry.id   AF-A0A382FW46-F1
#
_cell.length_a   1.000
_cell.length_b   1.000
_cell.length_c   1.000
_cell.angle_alpha   90.00
_cell.angle_beta   90.00
_cell.angle_gamma   90.00
#
_symmetry.space_group_name_H-M   'P 1'
#
loop_
_entity.id
_entity.type
_entity.pdbx_description
1 polymer ?
#
loop_
_entity_poly.entity_id
_entity_poly.type
_entity_poly.pdbx_seq_one_letter_code
_entity_poly.pdbx_strand_id
1 'polypeptide(L)'
;MVTTIKQANENIGGLSDAGKMPALSWNIPVEYCDSGSVLIEIDGSACFGCYADASRYKWANVANALENRHEKYLENRALWVESVSFILNNSKIMKRVPFFRWFDAGDIIDLQHLMDIYQVCRNTPQISHWLPTKEWQWKKQFANKPENLTIRVSAPFKNKPFKPNHHQNHSVVLTQEEFDNTIGTASQTGINYCPSYVQDGQCKDCRMCWDSDAECIAYRYHGKKSAGMSTNLLQIETLKYREVA
;
A
#
# COMPACT_ATOMS: atom_id res chain seq x y z
N MET A 1 17.99 21.86 -7.56
CA MET A 1 18.41 20.84 -8.52
C MET A 1 19.17 19.74 -7.81
N VAL A 2 18.57 18.55 -7.75
CA VAL A 2 19.12 17.32 -7.19
C VAL A 2 20.07 16.71 -8.21
N THR A 3 21.28 16.36 -7.78
CA THR A 3 22.36 15.93 -8.70
C THR A 3 22.94 14.55 -8.38
N THR A 4 22.69 14.03 -7.18
CA THR A 4 23.21 12.72 -6.77
C THR A 4 22.16 11.88 -6.05
N ILE A 5 22.30 10.54 -6.12
CA ILE A 5 21.42 9.61 -5.40
C ILE A 5 21.54 9.79 -3.88
N LYS A 6 22.72 10.12 -3.37
CA LYS A 6 22.93 10.36 -1.94
C LYS A 6 22.12 11.57 -1.46
N GLN A 7 22.28 12.71 -2.14
CA GLN A 7 21.52 13.93 -1.86
C GLN A 7 20.01 13.67 -1.95
N ALA A 8 19.57 12.97 -3.00
CA ALA A 8 18.16 12.65 -3.17
C ALA A 8 17.62 11.80 -2.01
N ASN A 9 18.39 10.82 -1.51
CA ASN A 9 17.97 10.00 -0.37
C ASN A 9 17.88 10.83 0.92
N GLU A 10 18.83 11.73 1.16
CA GLU A 10 18.81 12.64 2.32
C GLU A 10 17.55 13.53 2.31
N ASN A 11 17.16 14.04 1.13
CA ASN A 11 15.97 14.88 0.96
C ASN A 11 14.64 14.17 1.19
N ILE A 12 14.58 12.83 1.13
CA ILE A 12 13.32 12.06 1.26
C ILE A 12 13.28 11.20 2.53
N GLY A 13 14.35 11.24 3.34
CA GLY A 13 14.53 10.36 4.50
C GLY A 13 14.89 8.91 4.15
N GLY A 14 15.32 8.65 2.91
CA GLY A 14 15.66 7.33 2.37
C GLY A 14 14.47 6.47 1.92
N LEU A 15 14.77 5.38 1.22
CA LEU A 15 13.81 4.35 0.79
C LEU A 15 13.99 3.07 1.62
N SER A 16 12.97 2.22 1.63
CA SER A 16 13.02 0.87 2.18
C SER A 16 13.23 -0.16 1.08
N ASP A 17 13.95 -1.23 1.39
CA ASP A 17 13.98 -2.44 0.58
C ASP A 17 12.78 -3.32 0.97
N ALA A 18 11.91 -3.62 0.01
CA ALA A 18 10.71 -4.41 0.26
C ALA A 18 11.00 -5.90 0.53
N GLY A 19 12.25 -6.37 0.34
CA GLY A 19 12.75 -7.71 0.67
C GLY A 19 12.09 -8.85 -0.11
N LYS A 20 10.80 -9.08 0.16
CA LYS A 20 9.87 -10.02 -0.53
C LYS A 20 9.73 -9.75 -2.02
N MET A 21 10.03 -8.53 -2.45
CA MET A 21 10.03 -8.08 -3.82
C MET A 21 11.30 -7.28 -4.05
N PRO A 22 11.95 -7.39 -5.22
CA PRO A 22 13.16 -6.63 -5.51
C PRO A 22 12.83 -5.17 -5.90
N ALA A 23 11.94 -4.54 -5.15
CA ALA A 23 11.40 -3.21 -5.37
C ALA A 23 11.73 -2.31 -4.17
N LEU A 24 11.96 -1.04 -4.47
CA LEU A 24 12.05 0.00 -3.43
C LEU A 24 10.64 0.41 -2.99
N SER A 25 10.54 0.88 -1.76
CA SER A 25 9.33 1.46 -1.20
C SER A 25 9.61 2.74 -0.44
N TRP A 26 8.64 3.65 -0.42
CA TRP A 26 8.63 4.80 0.48
C TRP A 26 7.48 4.66 1.46
N ASN A 27 7.78 4.74 2.75
CA ASN A 27 6.88 4.39 3.84
C ASN A 27 6.86 5.51 4.88
N ILE A 28 5.77 5.63 5.60
CA ILE A 28 5.61 6.54 6.74
C ILE A 28 5.00 5.80 7.93
N PRO A 29 4.97 6.41 9.12
CA PRO A 29 4.30 5.84 10.29
C PRO A 29 2.81 5.56 10.01
N VAL A 30 2.28 4.48 10.60
CA VAL A 30 0.87 4.07 10.41
C VAL A 30 -0.11 5.00 11.14
N GLU A 31 0.41 5.76 12.09
CA GLU A 31 -0.26 6.78 12.88
C GLU A 31 -0.78 7.94 12.03
N TYR A 32 -0.19 8.15 10.84
CA TYR A 32 -0.62 9.16 9.88
C TYR A 32 -1.63 8.66 8.84
N CYS A 33 -2.05 7.40 8.91
CA CYS A 33 -3.15 6.90 8.08
C CYS A 33 -4.47 7.49 8.58
N ASP A 34 -5.26 8.10 7.71
CA ASP A 34 -6.56 8.67 8.08
C ASP A 34 -7.57 7.53 8.34
N SER A 35 -7.83 6.70 7.32
CA SER A 35 -8.74 5.55 7.46
C SER A 35 -8.10 4.42 8.28
N GLY A 36 -6.79 4.21 8.10
CA GLY A 36 -6.06 3.11 8.73
C GLY A 36 -6.01 3.18 10.25
N SER A 37 -5.80 4.37 10.81
CA SER A 37 -5.71 4.61 12.25
C SER A 37 -7.05 4.38 12.97
N VAL A 38 -8.18 4.65 12.32
CA VAL A 38 -9.51 4.35 12.88
C VAL A 38 -9.77 2.84 12.86
N LEU A 39 -9.41 2.16 11.76
CA LEU A 39 -9.64 0.72 11.61
C LEU A 39 -8.85 -0.12 12.61
N ILE A 40 -7.76 0.40 13.17
CA ILE A 40 -6.89 -0.33 14.09
C ILE A 40 -7.61 -0.78 15.37
N GLU A 41 -8.61 -0.01 15.80
CA GLU A 41 -9.42 -0.26 17.00
C GLU A 41 -10.63 -1.16 16.73
N ILE A 42 -10.88 -1.52 15.47
CA ILE A 42 -12.09 -2.25 15.06
C ILE A 42 -11.75 -3.73 14.81
N ASP A 43 -12.15 -4.61 15.71
CA ASP A 43 -11.94 -6.05 15.55
C ASP A 43 -12.55 -6.57 14.22
N GLY A 44 -11.82 -7.48 13.59
CA GLY A 44 -12.13 -7.99 12.25
C GLY A 44 -11.75 -7.07 11.09
N SER A 45 -11.32 -5.83 11.34
CA SER A 45 -10.75 -4.98 10.29
C SER A 45 -9.42 -5.54 9.77
N ALA A 46 -9.01 -5.10 8.59
CA ALA A 46 -7.71 -5.43 8.02
C ALA A 46 -6.54 -4.75 8.77
N CYS A 47 -6.80 -3.65 9.49
CA CYS A 47 -5.80 -2.93 10.29
C CYS A 47 -5.67 -3.48 11.72
N PHE A 48 -6.73 -4.07 12.26
CA PHE A 48 -6.73 -4.63 13.61
C PHE A 48 -5.72 -5.77 13.73
N GLY A 49 -4.68 -5.56 14.55
CA GLY A 49 -3.55 -6.47 14.71
C GLY A 49 -2.59 -6.51 13.52
N CYS A 50 -2.64 -5.50 12.64
CA CYS A 50 -1.81 -5.40 11.44
C CYS A 50 -0.32 -5.56 11.77
N TYR A 51 0.42 -6.23 10.88
CA TYR A 51 1.86 -6.43 11.05
C TYR A 51 2.66 -5.13 11.09
N ALA A 52 2.12 -4.02 10.57
CA ALA A 52 2.76 -2.71 10.57
C ALA A 52 2.53 -1.95 11.88
N ASP A 53 1.47 -2.29 12.62
CA ASP A 53 1.20 -1.79 13.98
C ASP A 53 1.74 -2.73 15.07
N ALA A 54 2.36 -3.82 14.68
CA ALA A 54 3.09 -4.71 15.58
C ALA A 54 4.51 -4.92 15.05
N SER A 55 5.33 -5.67 15.78
CA SER A 55 6.61 -6.15 15.24
C SER A 55 7.64 -5.04 14.96
N ARG A 56 8.50 -5.24 13.95
CA ARG A 56 9.72 -4.47 13.66
C ARG A 56 9.49 -2.98 13.40
N TYR A 57 8.29 -2.60 12.98
CA TYR A 57 7.94 -1.20 12.71
C TYR A 57 7.90 -0.34 13.99
N LYS A 58 7.75 -0.96 15.17
CA LYS A 58 7.85 -0.29 16.48
C LYS A 58 9.27 -0.25 17.06
N TRP A 59 10.27 -0.82 16.37
CA TRP A 59 11.66 -0.67 16.81
C TRP A 59 12.10 0.77 16.62
N ALA A 60 12.75 1.35 17.63
CA ALA A 60 13.06 2.79 17.66
C ALA A 60 13.79 3.27 16.40
N ASN A 61 14.71 2.47 15.85
CA ASN A 61 15.43 2.82 14.62
C ASN A 61 14.52 2.83 13.38
N VAL A 62 13.54 1.92 13.29
CA VAL A 62 12.59 1.86 12.17
C VAL A 62 11.58 2.99 12.30
N ALA A 63 11.01 3.19 13.48
CA ALA A 63 10.10 4.29 13.77
C ALA A 63 10.75 5.65 13.45
N ASN A 64 11.97 5.90 13.94
CA ASN A 64 12.71 7.14 13.65
C ASN A 64 12.98 7.33 12.14
N ALA A 65 13.24 6.25 11.40
CA ALA A 65 13.43 6.34 9.95
C ALA A 65 12.13 6.69 9.22
N LEU A 66 10.99 6.16 9.66
CA LEU A 66 9.68 6.49 9.11
C LEU A 66 9.28 7.93 9.42
N GLU A 67 9.47 8.36 10.66
CA GLU A 67 9.22 9.75 11.08
C GLU A 67 10.08 10.73 10.26
N ASN A 68 11.38 10.45 10.12
CA ASN A 68 12.26 11.29 9.31
C ASN A 68 11.80 11.39 7.85
N ARG A 69 11.24 10.32 7.25
CA ARG A 69 10.64 10.40 5.89
C ARG A 69 9.44 11.32 5.88
N HIS A 70 8.55 11.19 6.85
CA HIS A 70 7.36 12.02 6.98
C HIS A 70 7.74 13.50 7.16
N GLU A 71 8.66 13.81 8.08
CA GLU A 71 9.19 15.16 8.31
C GLU A 71 9.80 15.75 7.04
N LYS A 72 10.66 15.00 6.35
CA LYS A 72 11.31 15.45 5.10
C LYS A 72 10.30 15.77 3.99
N TYR A 73 9.24 14.98 3.88
CA TYR A 73 8.15 15.28 2.96
C TYR A 73 7.45 16.60 3.32
N LEU A 74 7.15 16.82 4.61
CA LEU A 74 6.48 18.04 5.07
C LEU A 74 7.36 19.29 4.97
N GLU A 75 8.67 19.17 5.20
CA GLU A 75 9.64 20.26 5.09
C GLU A 75 9.65 20.87 3.68
N ASN A 76 9.66 20.04 2.64
CA ASN A 76 9.70 20.52 1.26
C ASN A 76 9.17 19.48 0.26
N ARG A 77 7.86 19.53 -0.01
CA ARG A 77 7.17 18.63 -0.95
C ARG A 77 7.72 18.68 -2.37
N ALA A 78 8.05 19.87 -2.87
CA ALA A 78 8.57 20.03 -4.23
C ALA A 78 9.96 19.37 -4.37
N LEU A 79 10.84 19.57 -3.40
CA LEU A 79 12.14 18.91 -3.35
C LEU A 79 12.00 17.40 -3.15
N TRP A 80 11.01 16.96 -2.37
CA TRP A 80 10.69 15.54 -2.23
C TRP A 80 10.29 14.93 -3.58
N VAL A 81 9.37 15.55 -4.33
CA VAL A 81 8.98 15.08 -5.68
C VAL A 81 10.19 15.02 -6.61
N GLU A 82 11.00 16.07 -6.64
CA GLU A 82 12.23 16.12 -7.45
C GLU A 82 13.18 14.97 -7.07
N SER A 83 13.37 14.73 -5.77
CA SER A 83 14.32 13.74 -5.25
C SER A 83 13.84 12.30 -5.46
N VAL A 84 12.56 11.99 -5.21
CA VAL A 84 12.01 10.67 -5.50
C VAL A 84 12.09 10.39 -7.00
N SER A 85 11.68 11.34 -7.85
CA SER A 85 11.78 11.22 -9.30
C SER A 85 13.23 10.98 -9.75
N PHE A 86 14.19 11.70 -9.16
CA PHE A 86 15.61 11.53 -9.46
C PHE A 86 16.10 10.12 -9.11
N ILE A 87 15.75 9.58 -7.94
CA ILE A 87 16.16 8.23 -7.53
C ILE A 87 15.59 7.18 -8.48
N LEU A 88 14.30 7.29 -8.80
CA LEU A 88 13.62 6.32 -9.65
C LEU A 88 14.16 6.32 -11.08
N ASN A 89 14.52 7.48 -11.63
CA ASN A 89 15.11 7.60 -12.96
C ASN A 89 16.58 7.14 -13.02
N ASN A 90 17.35 7.30 -11.93
CA ASN A 90 18.81 7.17 -11.99
C ASN A 90 19.39 5.96 -11.26
N SER A 91 18.67 5.35 -10.31
CA SER A 91 19.21 4.25 -9.51
C SER A 91 19.40 2.95 -10.31
N LYS A 92 20.47 2.21 -10.00
CA LYS A 92 20.77 0.92 -10.65
C LYS A 92 19.69 -0.14 -10.38
N ILE A 93 19.04 -0.08 -9.21
CA ILE A 93 17.98 -1.00 -8.83
C ILE A 93 16.77 -0.80 -9.75
N MET A 94 16.30 0.44 -9.91
CA MET A 94 15.12 0.73 -10.74
C MET A 94 15.35 0.46 -12.23
N LYS A 95 16.60 0.59 -12.72
CA LYS A 95 16.96 0.18 -14.09
C LYS A 95 16.83 -1.32 -14.33
N ARG A 96 16.99 -2.14 -13.29
CA ARG A 96 16.86 -3.60 -13.36
C ARG A 96 15.45 -4.08 -13.02
N VAL A 97 14.80 -3.40 -12.08
CA VAL A 97 13.47 -3.74 -11.58
C VAL A 97 12.62 -2.47 -11.62
N PRO A 98 11.96 -2.18 -12.76
CA PRO A 98 11.18 -0.96 -12.94
C PRO A 98 9.81 -1.06 -12.28
N PHE A 99 9.75 -1.60 -11.06
CA PHE A 99 8.54 -1.76 -10.26
C PHE A 99 8.74 -1.03 -8.93
N PHE A 100 7.91 -0.05 -8.66
CA PHE A 100 7.95 0.70 -7.40
C PHE A 100 6.66 0.48 -6.62
N ARG A 101 6.78 0.21 -5.34
CA ARG A 101 5.64 0.11 -4.43
C ARG A 101 5.59 1.36 -3.56
N TRP A 102 4.46 2.02 -3.50
CA TRP A 102 4.17 2.98 -2.45
C TRP A 102 3.73 2.21 -1.20
N PHE A 103 4.25 2.57 -0.03
CA PHE A 103 3.83 2.08 1.27
C PHE A 103 3.85 0.54 1.47
N ASP A 104 4.83 0.07 2.23
CA ASP A 104 4.73 -1.18 3.00
C ASP A 104 4.16 -0.98 4.41
N ALA A 105 4.18 0.27 4.87
CA ALA A 105 3.56 0.82 6.07
C ALA A 105 3.23 2.30 5.83
N GLY A 106 2.23 2.81 6.54
CA GLY A 106 1.65 4.13 6.29
C GLY A 106 0.71 4.15 5.09
N ASP A 107 0.21 5.32 4.74
CA ASP A 107 -0.67 5.55 3.60
C ASP A 107 -0.57 7.02 3.12
N ILE A 108 -1.48 7.44 2.25
CA ILE A 108 -1.58 8.81 1.76
C ILE A 108 -1.90 9.78 2.91
N ILE A 109 -0.95 10.65 3.24
CA ILE A 109 -1.09 11.75 4.22
C ILE A 109 -2.29 12.68 3.93
N ASP A 110 -2.34 13.25 2.71
CA ASP A 110 -3.39 14.19 2.31
C ASP A 110 -3.58 14.20 0.78
N LEU A 111 -4.56 14.96 0.29
CA LEU A 111 -4.84 15.06 -1.14
C LEU A 111 -3.63 15.58 -1.93
N GLN A 112 -2.87 16.52 -1.39
CA GLN A 112 -1.71 17.06 -2.07
C GLN A 112 -0.60 16.01 -2.17
N HIS A 113 -0.44 15.13 -1.18
CA HIS A 113 0.46 13.98 -1.24
C HIS A 113 0.09 13.01 -2.37
N LEU A 114 -1.21 12.76 -2.58
CA LEU A 114 -1.66 11.98 -3.73
C LEU A 114 -1.28 12.66 -5.06
N MET A 115 -1.43 13.98 -5.15
CA MET A 115 -1.04 14.74 -6.34
C MET A 115 0.48 14.74 -6.56
N ASP A 116 1.27 14.79 -5.49
CA ASP A 116 2.73 14.71 -5.52
C ASP A 116 3.18 13.32 -5.98
N ILE A 117 2.53 12.25 -5.50
CA ILE A 117 2.72 10.87 -6.01
C ILE A 117 2.40 10.80 -7.51
N TYR A 118 1.32 11.42 -7.97
CA TYR A 118 0.99 11.47 -9.40
C TYR A 118 2.07 12.20 -10.19
N GLN A 119 2.61 13.29 -9.65
CA GLN A 119 3.70 14.01 -10.31
C GLN A 119 4.96 13.15 -10.40
N VAL A 120 5.32 12.41 -9.35
CA VAL A 120 6.42 11.44 -9.40
C VAL A 120 6.17 10.42 -10.51
N CYS A 121 4.99 9.79 -10.56
CA CYS A 121 4.66 8.78 -11.56
C CYS A 121 4.79 9.34 -12.99
N ARG A 122 4.34 10.58 -13.24
CA ARG A 122 4.49 11.26 -14.53
C ARG A 122 5.95 11.57 -14.88
N ASN A 123 6.78 11.86 -13.88
CA ASN A 123 8.22 12.09 -14.05
C ASN A 123 9.01 10.79 -14.29
N THR A 124 8.39 9.62 -14.08
CA THR A 124 9.02 8.30 -14.17
C THR A 124 8.18 7.33 -15.02
N PRO A 125 7.85 7.68 -16.28
CA PRO A 125 6.90 6.92 -17.11
C PRO A 125 7.32 5.48 -17.40
N GLN A 126 8.62 5.17 -17.31
CA GLN A 126 9.18 3.84 -17.51
C GLN A 126 9.04 2.90 -16.29
N ILE A 127 8.55 3.42 -15.15
CA ILE A 127 8.38 2.66 -13.91
C ILE A 127 6.91 2.32 -13.75
N SER A 128 6.61 1.06 -13.46
CA SER A 128 5.29 0.63 -13.01
C SER A 128 5.16 0.89 -11.51
N HIS A 129 4.18 1.72 -11.13
CA HIS A 129 3.91 2.07 -9.74
C HIS A 129 2.70 1.29 -9.23
N TRP A 130 2.78 0.83 -7.98
CA TRP A 130 1.66 0.25 -7.25
C TRP A 130 1.42 1.05 -5.97
N LEU A 131 0.20 1.55 -5.81
CA LEU A 131 -0.28 2.24 -4.60
C LEU A 131 -1.36 1.39 -3.90
N PRO A 132 -1.00 0.53 -2.93
CA PRO A 132 -1.96 0.00 -1.98
C PRO A 132 -2.41 1.12 -1.05
N THR A 133 -3.72 1.30 -0.88
CA THR A 133 -4.26 2.35 0.00
C THR A 133 -5.56 1.91 0.66
N LYS A 134 -5.84 2.44 1.85
CA LYS A 134 -7.14 2.40 2.52
C LYS A 134 -7.86 3.73 2.44
N GLU A 135 -7.29 4.75 1.80
CA GLU A 135 -7.87 6.08 1.74
C GLU A 135 -8.94 6.19 0.63
N TRP A 136 -10.03 5.44 0.79
CA TRP A 136 -11.15 5.36 -0.16
C TRP A 136 -11.91 6.68 -0.34
N GLN A 137 -11.76 7.65 0.57
CA GLN A 137 -12.32 8.99 0.45
C GLN A 137 -11.86 9.72 -0.82
N TRP A 138 -10.70 9.33 -1.39
CA TRP A 138 -10.15 9.89 -2.63
C TRP A 138 -10.58 9.14 -3.90
N LYS A 139 -11.64 8.31 -3.85
CA LYS A 139 -12.12 7.51 -5.01
C LYS A 139 -12.32 8.31 -6.30
N LYS A 140 -12.75 9.57 -6.20
CA LYS A 140 -12.96 10.44 -7.38
C LYS A 140 -11.63 10.81 -8.04
N GLN A 141 -10.58 11.04 -7.25
CA GLN A 141 -9.25 11.41 -7.71
C GLN A 141 -8.49 10.21 -8.28
N PHE A 142 -8.80 9.00 -7.82
CA PHE A 142 -8.22 7.77 -8.36
C PHE A 142 -8.58 7.54 -9.84
N ALA A 143 -9.72 8.08 -10.31
CA ALA A 143 -10.09 8.02 -11.72
C ALA A 143 -9.13 8.79 -12.65
N ASN A 144 -8.37 9.77 -12.12
CA ASN A 144 -7.45 10.63 -12.87
C ASN A 144 -5.97 10.24 -12.66
N LYS A 145 -5.71 8.99 -12.27
CA LYS A 145 -4.35 8.49 -12.03
C LYS A 145 -3.51 8.46 -13.32
N PRO A 146 -2.18 8.63 -13.25
CA PRO A 146 -1.28 8.36 -14.36
C PRO A 146 -1.39 6.91 -14.85
N GLU A 147 -1.15 6.67 -16.14
CA GLU A 147 -1.29 5.33 -16.75
C GLU A 147 -0.36 4.29 -16.13
N ASN A 148 0.86 4.69 -15.76
CA ASN A 148 1.85 3.83 -15.13
C ASN A 148 1.62 3.62 -13.61
N LEU A 149 0.50 4.10 -13.06
CA LEU A 149 0.13 3.91 -11.65
C LEU A 149 -1.08 2.98 -11.52
N THR A 150 -0.92 1.88 -10.80
CA THR A 150 -2.02 1.01 -10.37
C THR A 150 -2.35 1.29 -8.92
N ILE A 151 -3.54 1.82 -8.66
CA ILE A 151 -4.05 2.09 -7.30
C ILE A 151 -4.94 0.94 -6.89
N ARG A 152 -4.63 0.28 -5.77
CA ARG A 152 -5.44 -0.82 -5.22
C ARG A 152 -6.03 -0.43 -3.89
N VAL A 153 -7.31 -0.03 -3.91
CA VAL A 153 -8.05 0.26 -2.68
C VAL A 153 -8.24 -1.04 -1.91
N SER A 154 -7.79 -1.08 -0.68
CA SER A 154 -7.77 -2.28 0.15
C SER A 154 -9.02 -2.33 1.01
N ALA A 155 -9.75 -3.44 0.95
CA ALA A 155 -10.94 -3.64 1.75
C ALA A 155 -10.66 -3.38 3.25
N PRO A 156 -11.55 -2.65 3.94
CA PRO A 156 -11.35 -2.32 5.35
C PRO A 156 -11.49 -3.54 6.26
N PHE A 157 -12.22 -4.58 5.83
CA PHE A 157 -12.50 -5.78 6.63
C PHE A 157 -11.91 -7.03 6.01
N LYS A 158 -11.44 -7.93 6.87
CA LYS A 158 -10.96 -9.26 6.47
C LYS A 158 -12.12 -10.06 5.87
N ASN A 159 -11.83 -10.89 4.87
CA ASN A 159 -12.79 -11.79 4.19
C ASN A 159 -13.99 -11.08 3.53
N LYS A 160 -13.95 -9.75 3.38
CA LYS A 160 -15.03 -8.96 2.79
C LYS A 160 -14.47 -8.15 1.63
N PRO A 161 -14.34 -8.73 0.42
CA PRO A 161 -13.94 -7.97 -0.75
C PRO A 161 -14.99 -6.89 -1.05
N PHE A 162 -14.58 -5.82 -1.73
CA PHE A 162 -15.55 -4.88 -2.30
C PHE A 162 -16.43 -5.59 -3.33
N LYS A 163 -17.65 -5.10 -3.51
CA LYS A 163 -18.52 -5.55 -4.60
C LYS A 163 -17.88 -5.19 -5.96
N PRO A 164 -18.06 -6.04 -6.99
CA PRO A 164 -17.62 -5.74 -8.34
C PRO A 164 -18.09 -4.35 -8.80
N ASN A 165 -17.29 -3.66 -9.61
CA ASN A 165 -17.55 -2.32 -10.15
C ASN A 165 -17.55 -1.13 -9.15
N HIS A 166 -17.37 -1.35 -7.85
CA HIS A 166 -17.24 -0.23 -6.89
C HIS A 166 -15.84 0.42 -6.92
N HIS A 167 -14.83 -0.35 -7.31
CA HIS A 167 -13.44 0.09 -7.50
C HIS A 167 -12.84 -0.66 -8.69
N GLN A 168 -12.16 0.05 -9.62
CA GLN A 168 -11.55 -0.59 -10.80
C GLN A 168 -10.48 -1.63 -10.42
N ASN A 169 -9.65 -1.31 -9.43
CA ASN A 169 -8.69 -2.24 -8.86
C ASN A 169 -8.75 -2.19 -7.34
N HIS A 170 -8.86 -3.35 -6.71
CA HIS A 170 -8.94 -3.44 -5.27
C HIS A 170 -8.19 -4.65 -4.73
N SER A 171 -8.12 -4.72 -3.40
CA SER A 171 -7.57 -5.88 -2.72
C SER A 171 -8.40 -6.25 -1.50
N VAL A 172 -8.27 -7.50 -1.07
CA VAL A 172 -8.86 -8.01 0.17
C VAL A 172 -7.80 -8.76 0.95
N VAL A 173 -7.88 -8.67 2.27
CA VAL A 173 -7.07 -9.50 3.15
C VAL A 173 -7.94 -10.65 3.65
N LEU A 174 -7.47 -11.87 3.45
CA LEU A 174 -8.16 -13.07 3.91
C LEU A 174 -7.51 -13.60 5.18
N THR A 175 -8.31 -14.10 6.12
CA THR A 175 -7.80 -14.89 7.24
C THR A 175 -7.07 -16.13 6.72
N GLN A 176 -6.21 -16.72 7.55
CA GLN A 176 -5.48 -17.93 7.15
C GLN A 176 -6.42 -19.05 6.69
N GLU A 177 -7.46 -19.34 7.47
CA GLU A 177 -8.46 -20.36 7.14
C GLU A 177 -9.17 -20.07 5.83
N GLU A 178 -9.66 -18.84 5.64
CA GLU A 178 -10.34 -18.45 4.40
C GLU A 178 -9.41 -18.53 3.19
N PHE A 179 -8.17 -18.08 3.33
CA PHE A 179 -7.19 -18.13 2.25
C PHE A 179 -6.85 -19.58 1.87
N ASP A 180 -6.63 -20.45 2.86
CA ASP A 180 -6.27 -21.86 2.63
C ASP A 180 -7.44 -22.65 2.02
N ASN A 181 -8.69 -22.30 2.35
CA ASN A 181 -9.89 -22.92 1.79
C ASN A 181 -10.23 -22.44 0.37
N THR A 182 -9.79 -21.24 -0.02
CA THR A 182 -10.19 -20.61 -1.29
C THR A 182 -9.05 -20.47 -2.30
N ILE A 183 -7.80 -20.64 -1.90
CA ILE A 183 -6.68 -20.64 -2.85
C ILE A 183 -6.85 -21.76 -3.88
N GLY A 184 -6.81 -21.41 -5.17
CA GLY A 184 -7.02 -22.34 -6.28
C GLY A 184 -8.46 -22.44 -6.79
N THR A 185 -9.44 -21.78 -6.15
CA THR A 185 -10.82 -21.66 -6.66
C THR A 185 -11.04 -20.43 -7.58
N ALA A 186 -9.94 -19.81 -8.02
CA ALA A 186 -9.89 -18.53 -8.74
C ALA A 186 -10.83 -18.40 -9.94
N SER A 187 -11.27 -19.51 -10.54
CA SER A 187 -12.14 -19.49 -11.72
C SER A 187 -13.61 -19.12 -11.45
N GLN A 188 -14.05 -18.97 -10.20
CA GLN A 188 -15.48 -18.77 -9.88
C GLN A 188 -15.84 -17.38 -9.32
N THR A 189 -14.87 -16.55 -8.93
CA THR A 189 -15.15 -15.33 -8.13
C THR A 189 -14.52 -14.02 -8.64
N GLY A 190 -13.66 -14.06 -9.67
CA GLY A 190 -12.91 -12.87 -10.12
C GLY A 190 -11.81 -12.40 -9.16
N ILE A 191 -11.49 -13.21 -8.14
CA ILE A 191 -10.46 -12.92 -7.14
C ILE A 191 -9.16 -13.62 -7.50
N ASN A 192 -8.07 -12.86 -7.61
CA ASN A 192 -6.74 -13.41 -7.83
C ASN A 192 -5.99 -13.58 -6.52
N TYR A 193 -5.37 -14.73 -6.30
CA TYR A 193 -4.69 -15.03 -5.04
C TYR A 193 -3.20 -14.72 -5.14
N CYS A 194 -2.66 -14.01 -4.14
CA CYS A 194 -1.23 -13.73 -4.09
C CYS A 194 -0.44 -15.04 -3.86
N PRO A 195 0.43 -15.46 -4.82
CA PRO A 195 1.10 -16.75 -4.74
C PRO A 195 2.23 -16.77 -3.71
N SER A 196 2.64 -15.60 -3.20
CA SER A 196 3.80 -15.51 -2.32
C SER A 196 3.72 -16.40 -1.07
N TYR A 197 2.51 -16.71 -0.60
CA TYR A 197 2.33 -17.59 0.55
C TYR A 197 2.83 -19.02 0.28
N VAL A 198 2.60 -19.54 -0.93
CA VAL A 198 3.09 -20.86 -1.37
C VAL A 198 4.50 -20.79 -1.98
N GLN A 199 5.16 -19.63 -1.88
CA GLN A 199 6.48 -19.34 -2.43
C GLN A 199 7.42 -18.80 -1.35
N ASP A 200 7.34 -19.34 -0.13
CA ASP A 200 8.21 -18.98 1.01
C ASP A 200 8.20 -17.48 1.35
N GLY A 201 7.05 -16.84 1.15
CA GLY A 201 6.87 -15.42 1.36
C GLY A 201 7.53 -14.54 0.30
N GLN A 202 7.91 -15.07 -0.87
CA GLN A 202 8.56 -14.33 -1.97
C GLN A 202 7.63 -14.17 -3.16
N CYS A 203 7.68 -13.02 -3.85
CA CYS A 203 6.86 -12.83 -5.05
C CYS A 203 7.44 -13.50 -6.31
N LYS A 204 8.73 -13.85 -6.32
CA LYS A 204 9.45 -14.39 -7.48
C LYS A 204 9.16 -13.53 -8.74
N ASP A 205 8.57 -14.10 -9.77
CA ASP A 205 8.24 -13.41 -11.03
C ASP A 205 6.84 -12.76 -11.05
N CYS A 206 6.01 -12.98 -10.02
CA CYS A 206 4.66 -12.42 -9.97
C CYS A 206 4.67 -10.89 -9.80
N ARG A 207 3.94 -10.17 -10.66
CA ARG A 207 3.79 -8.70 -10.63
C ARG A 207 2.34 -8.23 -10.69
N MET A 208 1.39 -9.11 -10.40
CA MET A 208 -0.05 -8.84 -10.48
C MET A 208 -0.49 -7.61 -9.69
N CYS A 209 0.20 -7.25 -8.61
CA CYS A 209 -0.11 -6.04 -7.84
C CYS A 209 0.00 -4.74 -8.66
N TRP A 210 0.85 -4.72 -9.70
CA TRP A 210 1.02 -3.61 -10.62
C TRP A 210 0.12 -3.69 -11.85
N ASP A 211 -0.48 -4.84 -12.11
CA ASP A 211 -1.33 -5.10 -13.27
C ASP A 211 -2.70 -4.44 -13.07
N SER A 212 -3.14 -3.58 -13.99
CA SER A 212 -4.46 -2.93 -13.93
C SER A 212 -5.60 -3.85 -14.37
N ASP A 213 -5.33 -4.99 -14.99
CA ASP A 213 -6.35 -5.92 -15.47
C ASP A 213 -6.79 -6.89 -14.37
N ALA A 214 -5.95 -7.08 -13.35
CA ALA A 214 -6.32 -7.82 -12.16
C ALA A 214 -7.25 -6.97 -11.26
N GLU A 215 -8.56 -7.15 -11.38
CA GLU A 215 -9.58 -6.41 -10.61
C GLU A 215 -9.35 -6.55 -9.09
N CYS A 216 -9.44 -7.78 -8.57
CA CYS A 216 -9.24 -8.06 -7.15
C CYS A 216 -8.00 -8.93 -6.89
N ILE A 217 -7.21 -8.56 -5.89
CA ILE A 217 -6.14 -9.41 -5.33
C ILE A 217 -6.42 -9.74 -3.87
N ALA A 218 -6.44 -11.03 -3.54
CA ALA A 218 -6.49 -11.53 -2.18
C ALA A 218 -5.08 -11.76 -1.62
N TYR A 219 -4.81 -11.15 -0.47
CA TYR A 219 -3.61 -11.39 0.33
C TYR A 219 -3.96 -12.21 1.56
N ARG A 220 -3.09 -13.16 1.91
CA ARG A 220 -3.20 -13.84 3.19
C ARG A 220 -2.78 -12.90 4.33
N TYR A 221 -3.54 -12.89 5.41
CA TYR A 221 -3.22 -12.10 6.60
C TYR A 221 -1.96 -12.60 7.32
N HIS A 222 -1.11 -11.67 7.75
CA HIS A 222 0.18 -11.94 8.41
C HIS A 222 0.28 -11.34 9.83
N GLY A 223 -0.78 -10.71 10.33
CA GLY A 223 -0.80 -10.13 11.69
C GLY A 223 -1.11 -11.15 12.78
N LYS A 224 -1.21 -10.69 14.04
CA LYS A 224 -1.62 -11.56 15.16
C LYS A 224 -3.04 -12.06 14.94
N LYS A 225 -3.32 -13.34 15.27
CA LYS A 225 -4.68 -13.90 15.21
C LYS A 225 -5.62 -13.02 16.05
N SER A 226 -6.68 -12.50 15.45
CA SER A 226 -7.79 -11.91 16.20
C SER A 226 -8.66 -13.03 16.77
N ALA A 227 -9.05 -12.92 18.04
CA ALA A 227 -10.11 -13.78 18.59
C ALA A 227 -11.42 -13.34 17.92
N GLY A 228 -12.08 -14.25 17.21
CA GLY A 228 -13.12 -13.93 16.23
C GLY A 228 -14.24 -12.98 16.69
N MET A 229 -14.73 -12.23 15.70
CA MET A 229 -16.05 -11.59 15.56
C MET A 229 -16.63 -10.95 16.83
N SER A 230 -16.15 -9.75 17.17
CA SER A 230 -16.98 -8.73 17.80
C SER A 230 -16.97 -7.46 16.97
N THR A 231 -17.71 -7.45 15.84
CA THR A 231 -17.90 -6.22 15.07
C THR A 231 -18.89 -5.33 15.81
N ASN A 232 -18.42 -4.31 16.53
CA ASN A 232 -19.31 -3.32 17.11
C ASN A 232 -19.84 -2.42 15.98
N LEU A 233 -21.05 -2.71 15.49
CA LEU A 233 -21.70 -2.03 14.35
C LEU A 233 -21.77 -0.50 14.50
N LEU A 234 -21.75 0.01 15.74
CA LEU A 234 -21.75 1.44 16.06
C LEU A 234 -20.47 2.18 15.61
N GLN A 235 -19.32 1.50 15.54
CA GLN A 235 -18.05 2.11 15.06
C GLN A 235 -17.96 2.16 13.53
N ILE A 236 -18.83 1.43 12.82
CA ILE A 236 -18.85 1.38 11.34
C ILE A 236 -19.68 2.54 10.75
N GLU A 237 -20.72 2.98 11.47
CA GLU A 237 -21.59 4.09 11.02
C GLU A 237 -20.85 5.44 10.96
N THR A 238 -19.81 5.63 11.79
CA THR A 238 -18.95 6.82 11.76
C THR A 238 -18.00 6.87 10.55
N LEU A 239 -17.70 5.74 9.90
CA LEU A 239 -16.75 5.66 8.77
C LEU A 239 -17.39 5.92 7.38
N LYS A 240 -18.69 6.27 7.30
CA LYS A 240 -19.47 6.30 6.04
C LYS A 240 -19.33 5.01 5.20
N TYR A 241 -19.00 3.88 5.83
CA TYR A 241 -18.69 2.63 5.14
C TYR A 241 -19.87 2.08 4.32
N ARG A 242 -21.11 2.37 4.74
CA ARG A 242 -22.32 1.99 3.97
C ARG A 242 -22.37 2.59 2.56
N GLU A 243 -21.60 3.65 2.26
CA GLU A 243 -21.48 4.23 0.92
C GLU A 243 -20.37 3.59 0.06
N VAL A 244 -19.52 2.75 0.66
CA VAL A 244 -18.32 2.16 0.04
C VAL A 244 -18.48 0.62 -0.13
N ALA A 245 -19.33 -0.02 0.66
CA ALA A 245 -19.60 -1.46 0.67
C ALA A 245 -20.70 -1.95 -0.29
#